data_AF-K1JTZ9-F1
#
_entry.id   AF-K1JTZ9-F1
#
_cell.length_a   1.000
_cell.length_b   1.000
_cell.length_c   1.000
_cell.angle_alpha   90.00
_cell.angle_beta   90.00
_cell.angle_gamma   90.00
#
_symmetry.space_group_name_H-M   'P 1'
#
loop_
_entity.id
_entity.type
_entity.pdbx_description
1 polymer ?
#
loop_
_entity_poly.entity_id
_entity_poly.type
_entity_poly.pdbx_seq_one_letter_code
_entity_poly.pdbx_strand_id
1 'polypeptide(L)'
;MKVRQWAWLLLAGAVAPFVFDNGPDPVSDGLYRVVDDHGRIGYADAYGVVRIAPRFAFGLPFANGVARVTLSGHPAAVPGSEGEYHRWEDGDWFCINKSGSIVKCPSSSDHGSRP
;
A
#
# COMPACT_ATOMS: atom_id res chain seq x y z
N MET A 1 25.69 27.70 -11.72
CA MET A 1 24.28 27.54 -12.15
C MET A 1 23.92 26.07 -11.99
N LYS A 2 22.98 25.74 -11.10
CA LYS A 2 22.56 24.37 -10.79
C LYS A 2 21.62 23.86 -11.87
N VAL A 3 22.10 22.95 -12.72
CA VAL A 3 21.24 22.10 -13.55
C VAL A 3 21.83 20.70 -13.54
N ARG A 4 20.92 19.72 -13.63
CA ARG A 4 21.10 18.27 -13.83
C ARG A 4 20.85 17.42 -12.58
N GLN A 5 19.60 17.45 -12.12
CA GLN A 5 18.99 16.36 -11.34
C GLN A 5 17.80 15.81 -12.15
N TRP A 6 18.06 15.39 -13.39
CA TRP A 6 17.07 14.77 -14.28
C TRP A 6 17.69 13.49 -14.82
N ALA A 7 17.49 12.39 -14.10
CA ALA A 7 17.52 11.00 -14.59
C ALA A 7 17.48 10.03 -13.39
N TRP A 8 16.40 10.04 -12.60
CA TRP A 8 15.96 8.76 -12.04
C TRP A 8 15.13 8.10 -13.13
N LEU A 9 15.83 7.59 -14.15
CA LEU A 9 15.25 6.74 -15.17
C LEU A 9 14.76 5.46 -14.49
N LEU A 10 13.44 5.32 -14.43
CA LEU A 10 12.70 4.12 -14.86
C LEU A 10 13.43 2.78 -14.67
N LEU A 11 13.55 2.35 -13.41
CA LEU A 11 13.48 0.93 -13.04
C LEU A 11 12.46 0.73 -11.93
N ALA A 12 11.41 1.55 -11.88
CA ALA A 12 10.17 1.06 -11.34
C ALA A 12 9.55 0.27 -12.50
N GLY A 13 9.48 -1.06 -12.38
CA GLY A 13 8.67 -1.87 -13.28
C GLY A 13 7.27 -1.27 -13.42
N ALA A 14 6.57 -1.57 -14.51
CA ALA A 14 5.22 -1.06 -14.71
C ALA A 14 4.37 -1.37 -13.46
N VAL A 15 3.76 -0.33 -12.89
CA VAL A 15 2.82 -0.47 -11.77
C VAL A 15 1.40 -0.22 -12.26
N ALA A 16 0.43 -0.92 -11.69
CA ALA A 16 -0.99 -0.70 -11.93
C ALA A 16 -1.67 -0.25 -10.64
N PRO A 17 -2.80 0.47 -10.71
CA PRO A 17 -3.66 0.65 -9.54
C PRO A 17 -4.03 -0.71 -8.94
N PHE A 18 -3.95 -0.83 -7.62
CA PHE A 18 -4.46 -2.02 -6.94
C PHE A 18 -5.98 -2.06 -7.12
N VAL A 19 -6.52 -3.19 -7.56
CA VAL A 19 -7.96 -3.36 -7.79
C VAL A 19 -8.60 -3.92 -6.53
N PHE A 20 -9.61 -3.24 -6.01
CA PHE A 20 -10.42 -3.65 -4.87
C PHE A 20 -11.90 -3.39 -5.18
N ASP A 21 -12.76 -4.35 -4.86
CA ASP A 21 -14.22 -4.24 -5.05
C ASP A 21 -14.62 -3.78 -6.47
N ASN A 22 -14.13 -4.50 -7.48
CA ASN A 22 -14.43 -4.30 -8.91
C ASN A 22 -13.91 -2.99 -9.54
N GLY A 23 -13.05 -2.24 -8.86
CA GLY A 23 -12.42 -1.04 -9.41
C GLY A 23 -11.07 -0.71 -8.79
N PRO A 24 -10.39 0.35 -9.24
CA PRO A 24 -9.18 0.84 -8.59
C PRO A 24 -9.47 1.27 -7.15
N ASP A 25 -8.54 0.95 -6.24
CA ASP A 25 -8.56 1.42 -4.86
C ASP A 25 -8.65 2.96 -4.82
N PRO A 26 -9.61 3.55 -4.08
CA PRO A 26 -9.76 4.98 -4.01
C PRO A 26 -8.56 5.65 -3.35
N VAL A 27 -8.33 6.93 -3.70
CA VAL A 27 -7.33 7.76 -3.02
C VAL A 27 -7.77 7.97 -1.57
N SER A 28 -6.93 7.52 -0.62
CA SER A 28 -7.13 7.72 0.81
C SER A 28 -5.97 8.55 1.38
N ASP A 29 -6.32 9.65 2.04
CA ASP A 29 -5.35 10.59 2.61
C ASP A 29 -4.25 11.00 1.58
N GLY A 30 -4.68 11.25 0.35
CA GLY A 30 -3.84 11.73 -0.75
C GLY A 30 -3.00 10.66 -1.46
N LEU A 31 -3.05 9.39 -1.05
CA LEU A 31 -2.34 8.28 -1.71
C LEU A 31 -3.28 7.10 -1.99
N TYR A 32 -3.01 6.33 -3.04
CA TYR A 32 -3.68 5.04 -3.30
C TYR A 32 -2.65 3.94 -3.53
N ARG A 33 -3.07 2.68 -3.34
CA ARG A 33 -2.19 1.52 -3.50
C ARG A 33 -1.95 1.22 -4.98
N VAL A 34 -0.70 0.95 -5.31
CA VAL A 34 -0.29 0.42 -6.62
C VAL A 34 0.38 -0.92 -6.44
N VAL A 35 0.34 -1.75 -7.48
CA VAL A 35 0.92 -3.10 -7.49
C VAL A 35 1.89 -3.25 -8.65
N ASP A 36 3.02 -3.93 -8.42
CA ASP A 36 3.94 -4.32 -9.50
C ASP A 36 3.59 -5.70 -10.09
N ASP A 37 4.36 -6.11 -11.10
CA ASP A 37 4.25 -7.42 -11.76
C ASP A 37 4.55 -8.62 -10.85
N HIS A 38 5.14 -8.38 -9.68
CA HIS A 38 5.38 -9.39 -8.64
C HIS A 38 4.30 -9.39 -7.55
N GLY A 39 3.24 -8.59 -7.68
CA GLY A 39 2.16 -8.51 -6.70
C GLY A 39 2.50 -7.70 -5.45
N ARG A 40 3.61 -6.96 -5.43
CA ARG A 40 4.02 -6.16 -4.27
C ARG A 40 3.30 -4.82 -4.27
N ILE A 41 2.96 -4.35 -3.08
CA ILE A 41 2.26 -3.09 -2.86
C ILE A 41 3.25 -1.93 -2.71
N GLY A 42 2.92 -0.83 -3.40
CA GLY A 42 3.48 0.52 -3.23
C GLY A 42 2.35 1.55 -3.14
N TYR A 43 2.70 2.84 -3.20
CA TYR A 43 1.73 3.94 -3.11
C TYR A 43 2.02 5.05 -4.11
N ALA A 44 0.98 5.53 -4.78
CA ALA A 44 1.02 6.65 -5.70
C ALA A 44 0.08 7.77 -5.24
N ASP A 45 0.37 9.01 -5.62
CA ASP A 45 -0.55 10.14 -5.41
C ASP A 45 -1.66 10.17 -6.44
N ALA A 46 -2.66 11.04 -6.24
CA ALA A 46 -3.82 11.18 -7.13
C ALA A 46 -3.48 11.50 -8.61
N TYR A 47 -2.24 11.92 -8.91
CA TYR A 47 -1.76 12.18 -10.27
C TYR A 47 -1.05 10.97 -10.89
N GLY A 48 -0.99 9.84 -10.18
CA GLY A 48 -0.30 8.62 -10.60
C GLY A 48 1.21 8.63 -10.36
N VAL A 49 1.75 9.62 -9.63
CA VAL A 49 3.17 9.64 -9.31
C VAL A 49 3.42 8.69 -8.14
N VAL A 50 4.21 7.64 -8.39
CA VAL A 50 4.63 6.69 -7.35
C VAL A 50 5.48 7.42 -6.32
N ARG A 51 4.97 7.51 -5.09
CA ARG A 51 5.67 8.13 -3.93
C ARG A 51 6.42 7.11 -3.10
N ILE A 52 5.92 5.88 -3.07
CA ILE A 52 6.56 4.74 -2.40
C ILE A 52 6.56 3.59 -3.39
N ALA A 53 7.75 3.19 -3.84
CA ALA A 53 7.89 2.08 -4.77
C ALA A 53 7.33 0.77 -4.18
N PRO A 54 6.73 -0.11 -5.01
CA PRO A 54 6.31 -1.44 -4.60
C PRO A 54 7.40 -2.23 -3.89
N ARG A 55 7.12 -2.64 -2.65
CA ARG A 55 8.05 -3.44 -1.83
C ARG A 55 7.39 -4.18 -0.68
N PHE A 56 6.09 -3.98 -0.45
CA PHE A 56 5.35 -4.62 0.63
C PHE A 56 4.61 -5.84 0.09
N ALA A 57 4.52 -6.90 0.89
CA ALA A 57 3.68 -8.04 0.54
C ALA A 57 2.21 -7.63 0.54
N PHE A 58 1.82 -6.77 1.49
CA PHE A 58 0.50 -6.14 1.52
C PHE A 58 0.52 -4.82 2.29
N GLY A 59 -0.49 -3.99 2.06
CA GLY A 59 -0.66 -2.70 2.74
C GLY A 59 -2.11 -2.26 2.78
N LEU A 60 -2.48 -1.57 3.86
CA LEU A 60 -3.75 -0.88 3.99
C LEU A 60 -3.68 0.54 3.37
N PRO A 61 -4.82 1.16 3.05
CA PRO A 61 -4.87 2.57 2.66
C PRO A 61 -4.28 3.49 3.73
N PHE A 62 -3.79 4.67 3.32
CA PHE A 62 -3.32 5.69 4.26
C PHE A 62 -4.49 6.30 5.04
N ALA A 63 -4.31 6.45 6.35
CA ALA A 63 -5.20 7.21 7.23
C ALA A 63 -4.37 7.98 8.26
N ASN A 64 -4.69 9.26 8.48
CA ASN A 64 -4.01 10.13 9.44
C ASN A 64 -2.47 10.17 9.25
N GLY A 65 -2.01 10.20 8.01
CA GLY A 65 -0.59 10.26 7.66
C GLY A 65 0.16 8.94 7.73
N VAL A 66 -0.51 7.83 8.06
CA VAL A 66 0.10 6.52 8.29
C VAL A 66 -0.60 5.41 7.49
N ALA A 67 0.16 4.46 6.99
CA ALA A 67 -0.35 3.19 6.48
C ALA A 67 0.25 2.02 7.27
N ARG A 68 -0.55 0.98 7.52
CA ARG A 68 -0.09 -0.29 8.07
C ARG A 68 0.27 -1.23 6.93
N VAL A 69 1.48 -1.77 6.95
CA VAL A 69 2.06 -2.61 5.89
C VAL A 69 2.73 -3.84 6.47
N THR A 70 2.98 -4.84 5.63
CA THR A 70 3.74 -6.04 5.99
C THR A 70 4.62 -6.51 4.84
N LEU A 71 5.69 -7.24 5.18
CA LEU A 71 6.60 -7.89 4.24
C LEU A 71 6.36 -9.41 4.13
N SER A 72 5.45 -9.96 4.94
CA SER A 72 5.18 -11.40 5.07
C SER A 72 3.68 -11.69 5.10
N GLY A 73 3.33 -12.97 5.16
CA GLY A 73 1.95 -13.44 5.19
C GLY A 73 1.38 -13.79 3.83
N HIS A 74 0.08 -14.07 3.79
CA HIS A 74 -0.62 -14.47 2.56
C HIS A 74 -2.09 -14.04 2.60
N PRO A 75 -2.75 -13.90 1.43
CA PRO A 75 -4.19 -13.78 1.39
C PRO A 75 -4.83 -15.10 1.86
N ALA A 76 -5.88 -15.00 2.67
CA ALA A 76 -6.70 -16.12 3.12
C ALA A 76 -8.17 -15.77 2.89
N ALA A 77 -8.92 -16.70 2.31
CA ALA A 77 -10.36 -16.53 2.14
C ALA A 77 -11.04 -16.44 3.51
N VAL A 78 -11.98 -15.51 3.65
CA VAL A 78 -12.80 -15.40 4.87
C VAL A 78 -13.75 -16.60 4.93
N PRO A 79 -13.78 -17.38 6.03
CA PRO A 79 -14.70 -18.52 6.16
C PRO A 79 -16.15 -18.10 5.94
N GLY A 80 -16.87 -18.85 5.09
CA GLY A 80 -18.27 -18.56 4.75
C GLY A 80 -18.48 -17.47 3.70
N SER A 81 -17.41 -16.95 3.07
CA SER A 81 -17.50 -15.98 1.97
C SER A 81 -17.55 -16.61 0.58
N GLU A 82 -17.49 -17.95 0.46
CA GLU A 82 -17.36 -18.65 -0.83
C GLU A 82 -16.18 -18.13 -1.69
N GLY A 83 -15.15 -17.56 -1.06
CA GLY A 83 -13.98 -16.99 -1.73
C GLY A 83 -14.15 -15.55 -2.20
N GLU A 84 -15.26 -14.88 -1.91
CA GLU A 84 -15.47 -13.48 -2.30
C GLU A 84 -14.57 -12.52 -1.50
N TYR A 85 -14.36 -12.80 -0.22
CA TYR A 85 -13.59 -11.94 0.67
C TYR A 85 -12.27 -12.59 1.05
N HIS A 86 -11.20 -11.80 1.01
CA HIS A 86 -9.87 -12.21 1.43
C HIS A 86 -9.35 -11.25 2.49
N ARG A 87 -8.69 -11.80 3.52
CA ARG A 87 -7.92 -11.06 4.51
C ARG A 87 -6.45 -11.44 4.40
N TRP A 88 -5.57 -10.58 4.89
CA TRP A 88 -4.14 -10.91 4.96
C TRP A 88 -3.81 -11.53 6.32
N GLU A 89 -3.30 -12.75 6.31
CA GLU A 89 -2.95 -13.52 7.52
C GLU A 89 -1.43 -13.66 7.68
N ASP A 90 -1.00 -13.93 8.92
CA ASP A 90 0.40 -14.19 9.29
C ASP A 90 1.42 -13.10 8.89
N GLY A 91 0.95 -11.88 8.67
CA GLY A 91 1.80 -10.73 8.40
C GLY A 91 2.45 -10.15 9.66
N ASP A 92 3.74 -9.89 9.60
CA ASP A 92 4.42 -9.04 10.58
C ASP A 92 4.19 -7.58 10.22
N TRP A 93 3.23 -6.96 10.89
CA TRP A 93 2.76 -5.62 10.52
C TRP A 93 3.56 -4.52 11.21
N PHE A 94 3.87 -3.47 10.45
CA PHE A 94 4.44 -2.22 10.94
C PHE A 94 3.80 -1.03 10.22
N CYS A 95 4.10 0.18 10.69
CA CYS A 95 3.53 1.40 10.14
C CYS A 95 4.57 2.24 9.41
N ILE A 96 4.14 2.89 8.34
CA ILE A 96 4.94 3.82 7.56
C ILE A 96 4.22 5.16 7.41
N ASN A 97 4.98 6.25 7.31
CA ASN A 97 4.45 7.56 6.93
C ASN A 97 4.38 7.71 5.40
N LYS A 98 3.89 8.87 4.91
CA LYS A 98 3.75 9.17 3.46
C LYS A 98 5.07 9.23 2.68
N SER A 99 6.24 9.25 3.34
CA SER A 99 7.54 9.09 2.68
C SER A 99 8.04 7.64 2.65
N GLY A 100 7.28 6.70 3.23
CA GLY A 100 7.64 5.29 3.33
C GLY A 100 8.64 4.98 4.45
N SER A 101 8.83 5.91 5.39
CA SER A 101 9.68 5.71 6.57
C SER A 101 8.88 5.01 7.68
N ILE A 102 9.51 4.05 8.37
CA ILE A 102 8.87 3.35 9.50
C ILE A 102 8.60 4.34 10.63
N VAL A 103 7.39 4.31 11.16
CA VAL A 103 6.93 5.14 12.27
C VAL A 103 6.16 4.30 13.29
N LYS A 104 5.95 4.86 14.49
CA LYS A 104 5.08 4.24 15.49
C LYS A 104 3.65 4.14 14.96
N CYS A 105 3.03 2.97 15.11
CA CYS A 105 1.62 2.82 14.79
C CYS A 105 0.73 3.64 15.72
N PRO A 106 -0.38 4.23 15.22
CA PRO A 106 -1.40 4.83 16.06
C PRO A 106 -1.91 3.83 17.10
N SER A 107 -2.22 4.29 18.32
CA SER A 107 -2.82 3.44 19.36
C SER A 107 -4.22 3.01 18.93
N SER A 108 -4.60 1.79 19.28
CA SER A 108 -5.86 1.12 18.90
C SER A 108 -7.15 1.80 19.40
N SER A 109 -7.05 2.92 20.11
CA SER A 109 -8.21 3.71 20.55
C SER A 109 -8.87 4.51 19.42
N ASP A 110 -8.20 4.68 18.26
CA ASP A 110 -8.68 5.61 17.23
C ASP A 110 -9.30 4.97 15.98
N HIS A 111 -9.15 3.68 15.69
CA HIS A 111 -9.71 3.14 14.43
C HIS A 111 -10.23 1.70 14.54
N GLY A 112 -11.54 1.55 14.37
CA GLY A 112 -12.19 0.30 14.02
C GLY A 112 -11.91 -0.03 12.57
N SER A 113 -10.90 -0.85 12.31
CA SER A 113 -10.73 -1.55 11.04
C SER A 113 -9.90 -2.80 11.31
N ARG A 114 -10.59 -3.92 11.55
CA ARG A 114 -9.96 -5.24 11.50
C ARG A 114 -9.60 -5.50 10.02
N PRO A 115 -8.40 -6.02 9.73
CA PRO A 115 -8.03 -6.44 8.39
C PRO A 115 -8.89 -7.62 7.90
#